data_AF-A0A938GY73-F1
#
_entry.id   AF-A0A938GY73-F1
#
_cell.length_a   1.000
_cell.length_b   1.000
_cell.length_c   1.000
_cell.angle_alpha   90.00
_cell.angle_beta   90.00
_cell.angle_gamma   90.00
#
_symmetry.space_group_name_H-M   'P 1'
#
loop_
_entity.id
_entity.type
_entity.pdbx_description
1 polymer ?
#
loop_
_entity_poly.entity_id
_entity_poly.type
_entity_poly.pdbx_seq_one_letter_code
_entity_poly.pdbx_strand_id
1 'polypeptide(L)'
;MISKSEAAVRMAEPFPIAPCTTDPVEVAYEKVLAGVGAILPSRDAVDARLVEQVRTGTGRIIDSQRDAGGWPALAPGTAPVDTDGDGMPDEWERRFAFNPADPADGPADANGNGYTNVEEFLHGTNPR
;
A
#
# COMPACT_ATOMS: atom_id res chain seq x y z
N MET A 1 -7.18 5.50 -48.92
CA MET A 1 -7.24 4.83 -47.60
C MET A 1 -6.57 3.48 -47.75
N ILE A 2 -5.42 3.26 -47.11
CA ILE A 2 -4.70 1.98 -47.21
C ILE A 2 -5.33 1.03 -46.20
N SER A 3 -6.19 0.14 -46.69
CA SER A 3 -6.70 -1.00 -45.94
C SER A 3 -5.54 -1.99 -45.71
N LYS A 4 -4.92 -1.97 -44.51
CA LYS A 4 -4.02 -3.06 -44.11
C LYS A 4 -4.87 -4.31 -43.93
N SER A 5 -4.58 -5.37 -44.69
CA SER A 5 -5.26 -6.66 -44.60
C SER A 5 -4.97 -7.33 -43.25
N GLU A 6 -5.89 -8.15 -42.74
CA GLU A 6 -5.68 -8.93 -41.49
C GLU A 6 -4.37 -9.75 -41.51
N ALA A 7 -3.98 -10.22 -42.70
CA ALA A 7 -2.71 -10.94 -42.90
C ALA A 7 -1.46 -10.10 -42.58
N ALA A 8 -1.54 -8.76 -42.67
CA ALA A 8 -0.42 -7.86 -42.37
C ALA A 8 -0.22 -7.62 -40.87
N VAL A 9 -1.15 -8.03 -40.01
CA VAL A 9 -1.12 -7.82 -38.56
C VAL A 9 -1.16 -9.13 -37.75
N ARG A 10 -1.31 -10.28 -38.42
CA ARG A 10 -1.37 -11.60 -37.81
C ARG A 10 0.00 -12.28 -37.87
N MET A 11 0.54 -12.69 -36.72
CA MET A 11 1.71 -13.57 -36.66
C MET A 11 1.31 -15.01 -37.01
N ALA A 12 2.15 -15.69 -37.78
CA ALA A 12 1.96 -17.10 -38.14
C ALA A 12 2.21 -18.05 -36.95
N GLU A 13 3.08 -17.65 -36.03
CA GLU A 13 3.39 -18.39 -34.80
C GLU A 13 3.13 -17.50 -33.58
N PRO A 14 2.71 -18.06 -32.44
CA PRO A 14 2.57 -17.31 -31.19
C PRO A 14 3.90 -16.65 -30.81
N PHE A 15 3.82 -15.44 -30.24
CA PHE A 15 5.01 -14.81 -29.68
C PHE A 15 5.62 -15.71 -28.61
N PRO A 16 6.96 -15.88 -28.59
CA PRO A 16 7.61 -16.58 -27.51
C PRO A 16 7.32 -15.84 -26.20
N ILE A 17 6.57 -16.49 -25.31
CA ILE A 17 6.32 -16.00 -23.96
C ILE A 17 7.38 -16.56 -23.03
N ALA A 18 7.78 -15.77 -22.02
CA ALA A 18 8.64 -16.29 -20.97
C ALA A 18 7.96 -17.50 -20.31
N PRO A 19 8.70 -18.59 -20.01
CA PRO A 19 8.13 -19.75 -19.35
C PRO A 19 7.57 -19.31 -17.99
N CYS A 20 6.27 -19.55 -17.76
CA CYS A 20 5.63 -19.30 -16.48
C CYS A 20 5.42 -20.62 -15.73
N THR A 21 5.69 -20.61 -14.44
CA THR A 21 5.33 -21.71 -13.55
C THR A 21 3.83 -21.69 -13.35
N THR A 22 3.19 -22.85 -13.53
CA THR A 22 1.75 -23.02 -13.28
C THR A 22 1.58 -24.00 -12.13
N ASP A 23 0.57 -23.74 -11.30
CA ASP A 23 0.16 -24.62 -10.22
C ASP A 23 -1.17 -25.31 -10.60
N PRO A 24 -1.41 -26.55 -10.14
CA PRO A 24 -2.75 -27.12 -10.15
C PRO A 24 -3.75 -26.20 -9.46
N VAL A 25 -5.02 -26.24 -9.88
CA VAL A 25 -6.06 -25.31 -9.41
C VAL A 25 -6.17 -25.28 -7.88
N GLU A 26 -6.13 -26.43 -7.23
CA GLU A 26 -6.26 -26.57 -5.78
C GLU A 26 -5.08 -25.92 -5.05
N VAL A 27 -3.88 -26.07 -5.61
CA VAL A 27 -2.65 -25.46 -5.07
C VAL A 27 -2.65 -23.96 -5.30
N ALA A 28 -3.03 -23.52 -6.50
CA ALA A 28 -3.15 -22.11 -6.86
C ALA A 28 -4.17 -21.40 -5.95
N TYR A 29 -5.31 -22.04 -5.69
CA TYR A 29 -6.36 -21.52 -4.83
C TYR A 29 -5.86 -21.23 -3.42
N GLU A 30 -5.21 -22.20 -2.78
CA GLU A 30 -4.67 -22.02 -1.43
C GLU A 30 -3.53 -20.99 -1.38
N LYS A 31 -2.64 -20.98 -2.38
CA LYS A 31 -1.56 -19.98 -2.47
C LYS A 31 -2.12 -18.56 -2.59
N VAL A 32 -3.12 -18.36 -3.45
CA VAL A 32 -3.79 -17.06 -3.59
C VAL A 32 -4.46 -16.69 -2.28
N LEU A 33 -5.23 -17.59 -1.67
CA LEU A 33 -5.89 -17.29 -0.40
C LEU A 33 -4.92 -17.03 0.76
N ALA A 34 -3.70 -17.56 0.73
CA ALA A 34 -2.67 -17.25 1.72
C ALA A 34 -2.00 -15.90 1.48
N GLY A 35 -1.77 -15.53 0.21
CA GLY A 35 -0.94 -14.38 -0.17
C GLY A 35 -1.68 -13.14 -0.68
N VAL A 36 -2.99 -13.22 -0.93
CA VAL A 36 -3.75 -12.12 -1.53
C VAL A 36 -3.99 -10.98 -0.54
N GLY A 37 -3.81 -9.75 -1.02
CA GLY A 37 -4.16 -8.52 -0.32
C GLY A 37 -3.03 -7.91 0.50
N ALA A 38 -3.35 -6.85 1.24
CA ALA A 38 -2.44 -6.19 2.16
C ALA A 38 -2.35 -6.96 3.48
N ILE A 39 -1.65 -8.10 3.48
CA ILE A 39 -1.69 -9.08 4.58
C ILE A 39 -0.63 -8.86 5.68
N LEU A 40 0.26 -7.89 5.53
CA LEU A 40 1.35 -7.64 6.47
C LEU A 40 1.01 -6.45 7.39
N PRO A 41 1.33 -6.52 8.70
CA PRO A 41 1.92 -7.66 9.42
C PRO A 41 0.92 -8.78 9.76
N SER A 42 -0.38 -8.50 9.69
CA SER A 42 -1.47 -9.46 9.88
C SER A 42 -2.68 -8.99 9.09
N ARG A 43 -3.51 -9.95 8.65
CA ARG A 43 -4.83 -9.64 8.06
C ARG A 43 -5.72 -8.93 9.07
N ASP A 44 -6.45 -7.94 8.58
CA ASP A 44 -7.49 -7.29 9.37
C ASP A 44 -8.82 -8.08 9.32
N ALA A 45 -9.83 -7.56 10.01
CA ALA A 45 -11.16 -8.18 10.05
C ALA A 45 -11.84 -8.22 8.67
N VAL A 46 -11.53 -7.27 7.78
CA VAL A 46 -12.10 -7.18 6.43
C VAL A 46 -11.47 -8.25 5.53
N ASP A 47 -10.14 -8.37 5.54
CA ASP A 47 -9.41 -9.39 4.80
C ASP A 47 -9.84 -10.80 5.23
N ALA A 48 -9.92 -11.04 6.53
CA ALA A 48 -10.34 -12.33 7.08
C ALA A 48 -11.75 -12.70 6.61
N ARG A 49 -12.69 -11.75 6.61
CA ARG A 49 -14.05 -11.96 6.10
C ARG A 49 -14.03 -12.29 4.61
N LEU A 50 -13.29 -11.55 3.79
CA LEU A 50 -13.25 -11.76 2.34
C LEU A 50 -12.70 -13.15 2.00
N VAL A 51 -11.64 -13.56 2.68
CA VAL A 51 -11.06 -14.91 2.52
C VAL A 51 -12.09 -15.99 2.86
N GLU A 52 -12.84 -15.81 3.94
CA GLU A 52 -13.91 -16.75 4.32
C GLU A 52 -15.05 -16.78 3.30
N GLN A 53 -15.46 -15.64 2.77
CA GLN A 53 -16.48 -15.55 1.72
C GLN A 53 -16.06 -16.24 0.43
N VAL A 54 -14.76 -16.20 0.09
CA VAL A 54 -14.22 -16.93 -1.06
C VAL A 54 -14.17 -18.43 -0.78
N ARG A 55 -13.84 -18.85 0.45
CA ARG A 55 -13.85 -20.26 0.86
C ARG A 55 -15.24 -20.89 0.83
N THR A 56 -16.23 -20.14 1.26
CA THR A 56 -17.62 -20.61 1.39
C THR A 56 -18.50 -20.32 0.18
N GLY A 57 -18.01 -19.52 -0.77
CA GLY A 57 -18.77 -19.12 -1.95
C GLY A 57 -19.95 -18.19 -1.62
N THR A 58 -19.92 -17.49 -0.49
CA THR A 58 -21.01 -16.62 -0.01
C THR A 58 -20.80 -15.15 -0.32
N GLY A 59 -19.77 -14.81 -1.11
CA GLY A 59 -19.51 -13.43 -1.53
C GLY A 59 -20.65 -12.83 -2.34
N ARG A 60 -20.86 -11.53 -2.23
CA ARG A 60 -21.83 -10.76 -3.01
C ARG A 60 -21.26 -9.41 -3.43
N ILE A 61 -21.85 -8.79 -4.45
CA ILE A 61 -21.54 -7.41 -4.81
C ILE A 61 -21.93 -6.50 -3.64
N ILE A 62 -21.03 -5.58 -3.29
CA ILE A 62 -21.21 -4.66 -2.16
C ILE A 62 -22.07 -3.48 -2.65
N ASP A 63 -23.25 -3.32 -2.06
CA ASP A 63 -24.15 -2.21 -2.36
C ASP A 63 -23.89 -0.99 -1.46
N SER A 64 -23.30 -1.21 -0.28
CA SER A 64 -22.95 -0.17 0.67
C SER A 64 -21.73 -0.53 1.52
N GLN A 65 -21.08 0.48 2.09
CA GLN A 65 -20.02 0.28 3.08
C GLN A 65 -20.47 -0.57 4.28
N ARG A 66 -21.77 -0.57 4.61
CA ARG A 66 -22.31 -1.40 5.71
C ARG A 66 -22.27 -2.88 5.38
N ASP A 67 -22.44 -3.26 4.12
CA ASP A 67 -22.28 -4.65 3.67
C ASP A 67 -20.83 -5.14 3.81
N ALA A 68 -19.89 -4.20 3.87
CA ALA A 68 -18.49 -4.42 4.13
C ALA A 68 -18.08 -4.21 5.61
N GLY A 69 -19.03 -4.16 6.55
CA GLY A 69 -18.77 -4.01 7.99
C GLY A 69 -18.68 -2.56 8.46
N GLY A 70 -18.81 -1.58 7.56
CA GLY A 70 -18.76 -0.16 7.86
C GLY A 70 -17.34 0.36 8.05
N TRP A 71 -17.25 1.67 8.32
CA TRP A 71 -16.00 2.29 8.70
C TRP A 71 -15.63 1.86 10.12
N PRO A 72 -14.39 1.44 10.38
CA PRO A 72 -13.96 1.14 11.73
C PRO A 72 -14.05 2.40 12.60
N ALA A 73 -14.50 2.24 13.83
CA ALA A 73 -14.35 3.29 14.83
C ALA A 73 -12.88 3.29 15.27
N LEU A 74 -12.08 4.19 14.69
CA LEU A 74 -10.70 4.38 15.10
C LEU A 74 -10.69 5.09 16.45
N ALA A 75 -10.17 4.43 17.48
CA ALA A 75 -9.91 5.10 18.74
C ALA A 75 -8.86 6.20 18.49
N PRO A 76 -9.11 7.45 18.89
CA PRO A 76 -8.09 8.48 18.78
C PRO A 76 -6.90 8.07 19.64
N GLY A 77 -5.74 7.95 19.01
CA GLY A 77 -4.48 7.83 19.74
C GLY A 77 -4.12 9.16 20.39
N THR A 78 -3.21 9.13 21.36
CA THR A 78 -2.53 10.34 21.82
C THR A 78 -1.52 10.73 20.75
N ALA A 79 -1.75 11.86 20.07
CA ALA A 79 -0.75 12.41 19.17
C ALA A 79 0.54 12.73 19.95
N PRO A 80 1.72 12.43 19.41
CA PRO A 80 2.98 12.91 19.95
C PRO A 80 2.97 14.44 20.10
N VAL A 81 3.76 14.96 21.04
CA VAL A 81 3.95 16.40 21.17
C VAL A 81 4.78 16.89 19.97
N ASP A 82 4.28 17.94 19.33
CA ASP A 82 4.90 18.70 18.25
C ASP A 82 4.77 20.18 18.68
N THR A 83 5.86 20.74 19.16
CA THR A 83 5.89 22.02 19.88
C THR A 83 5.79 23.23 18.94
N ASP A 84 6.33 23.14 17.73
CA ASP A 84 6.27 24.22 16.74
C ASP A 84 5.25 24.00 15.62
N GLY A 85 4.64 22.82 15.54
CA GLY A 85 3.51 22.51 14.68
C GLY A 85 3.89 22.28 13.23
N ASP A 86 5.12 21.84 12.96
CA ASP A 86 5.62 21.63 11.61
C ASP A 86 5.35 20.21 11.06
N GLY A 87 4.77 19.34 11.88
CA GLY A 87 4.42 17.97 11.54
C GLY A 87 5.42 16.92 11.99
N MET A 88 6.51 17.31 12.65
CA MET A 88 7.51 16.41 13.23
C MET A 88 7.36 16.35 14.77
N PRO A 89 7.31 15.16 15.40
CA PRO A 89 7.28 15.06 16.85
C PRO A 89 8.59 15.51 17.50
N ASP A 90 8.49 16.23 18.62
CA ASP A 90 9.62 16.68 19.45
C ASP A 90 10.67 15.59 19.74
N GLU A 91 10.21 14.35 19.99
CA GLU A 91 11.08 13.21 20.28
C GLU A 91 11.88 12.77 19.04
N TRP A 92 11.24 12.77 17.88
CA TRP A 92 11.86 12.44 16.61
C TRP A 92 12.89 13.51 16.24
N GLU A 93 12.54 14.77 16.40
CA GLU A 93 13.45 15.89 16.15
C GLU A 93 14.69 15.83 17.03
N ARG A 94 14.52 15.63 18.34
CA ARG A 94 15.65 15.44 19.27
C ARG A 94 16.54 14.26 18.89
N ARG A 95 15.96 13.18 18.36
CA ARG A 95 16.72 12.00 17.91
C ARG A 95 17.60 12.31 16.69
N PHE A 96 17.12 13.14 15.77
CA PHE A 96 17.85 13.54 14.57
C PHE A 96 18.54 14.91 14.69
N ALA A 97 18.64 15.45 15.90
CA ALA A 97 19.26 16.74 16.20
C ALA A 97 18.65 17.94 15.44
N PHE A 98 17.32 17.91 15.25
CA PHE A 98 16.48 19.04 14.86
C PHE A 98 16.04 19.84 16.10
N ASN A 99 15.41 20.99 15.89
CA ASN A 99 15.01 21.89 16.95
C ASN A 99 13.48 21.94 17.09
N PRO A 100 12.90 21.35 18.16
CA PRO A 100 11.45 21.32 18.41
C PRO A 100 10.73 22.66 18.56
N ALA A 101 11.41 23.78 18.35
CA ALA A 101 10.86 25.11 18.45
C ALA A 101 11.13 25.92 17.16
N ASP A 102 11.63 25.28 16.10
CA ASP A 102 11.94 25.91 14.82
C ASP A 102 11.16 25.26 13.67
N PRO A 103 9.95 25.79 13.35
CA PRO A 103 9.08 25.20 12.33
C PRO A 103 9.65 25.31 10.90
N ALA A 104 10.82 25.95 10.73
CA ALA A 104 11.49 26.05 9.45
C ALA A 104 12.33 24.81 9.12
N ASP A 105 12.62 23.92 10.07
CA ASP A 105 13.39 22.72 9.81
C ASP A 105 12.54 21.58 9.22
N GLY A 106 11.25 21.45 9.53
CA GLY A 106 10.31 20.54 8.86
C GLY A 106 10.36 20.56 7.33
N PRO A 107 10.19 21.72 6.66
CA PRO A 107 10.24 21.84 5.21
C PRO A 107 11.67 21.85 4.64
N ALA A 108 12.72 21.80 5.46
CA ALA A 108 14.10 21.78 4.99
C ALA A 108 14.51 20.36 4.54
N ASP A 109 15.41 20.27 3.58
CA ASP A 109 16.07 19.02 3.18
C ASP A 109 17.48 18.99 3.80
N ALA A 110 17.61 18.33 4.96
CA ALA A 110 18.85 18.36 5.73
C ALA A 110 19.99 17.51 5.15
N ASN A 111 19.68 16.47 4.35
CA ASN A 111 20.67 15.56 3.76
C ASN A 111 20.89 15.81 2.24
N GLY A 112 20.07 16.66 1.62
CA GLY A 112 20.17 17.05 0.21
C GLY A 112 19.70 15.97 -0.78
N ASN A 113 18.90 15.01 -0.33
CA ASN A 113 18.44 13.88 -1.17
C ASN A 113 17.14 14.18 -1.94
N GLY A 114 16.53 15.34 -1.72
CA GLY A 114 15.27 15.76 -2.34
C GLY A 114 14.01 15.50 -1.52
N TYR A 115 14.13 15.00 -0.29
CA TYR A 115 13.02 14.89 0.67
C TYR A 115 13.18 15.90 1.80
N THR A 116 12.07 16.51 2.20
CA THR A 116 12.01 17.35 3.39
C THR A 116 12.06 16.52 4.67
N ASN A 117 12.47 17.11 5.79
CA ASN A 117 12.56 16.41 7.07
C ASN A 117 11.20 15.85 7.53
N VAL A 118 10.11 16.58 7.25
CA VAL A 118 8.75 16.09 7.53
C VAL A 118 8.36 14.90 6.66
N GLU A 119 8.77 14.86 5.38
CA GLU A 119 8.54 13.71 4.51
C GLU A 119 9.37 12.49 4.96
N GLU A 120 10.60 12.73 5.40
CA GLU A 120 11.47 11.69 5.97
C GLU A 120 10.84 11.08 7.24
N PHE A 121 10.26 11.90 8.11
CA PHE A 121 9.49 11.43 9.27
C PHE A 121 8.29 10.58 8.85
N LEU A 122 7.46 11.07 7.93
CA LEU A 122 6.25 10.38 7.48
C LEU A 122 6.55 9.05 6.77
N HIS A 123 7.69 8.96 6.09
CA HIS A 123 8.13 7.74 5.40
C HIS A 123 9.01 6.82 6.26
N GLY A 124 9.40 7.26 7.46
CA GLY A 124 10.29 6.49 8.34
C GLY A 124 11.69 6.29 7.74
N THR A 125 12.15 7.24 6.93
CA THR A 125 13.45 7.24 6.27
C THR A 125 14.47 8.07 7.09
N ASN A 126 15.70 8.21 6.59
CA ASN A 126 16.80 8.84 7.35
C ASN A 126 17.06 10.28 6.89
N PRO A 127 16.75 11.30 7.69
CA PRO A 127 16.92 12.71 7.34
C PRO A 127 18.39 13.22 7.42
N ARG A 128 19.37 12.34 7.66
CA ARG A 128 20.79 12.68 7.85
C ARG A 128 21.72 11.85 6.97
#